data_AF-A0A482VSE7-F1
#
_entry.id   AF-A0A482VSE7-F1
#
_cell.length_a   1.000
_cell.length_b   1.000
_cell.length_c   1.000
_cell.angle_alpha   90.00
_cell.angle_beta   90.00
_cell.angle_gamma   90.00
#
_symmetry.space_group_name_H-M   'P 1'
#
loop_
_entity.id
_entity.type
_entity.pdbx_description
1 polymer ?
#
loop_
_entity_poly.entity_id
_entity_poly.type
_entity_poly.pdbx_seq_one_letter_code
_entity_poly.pdbx_strand_id
1 'polypeptide(L)'
;MSFVNTVFISKRSTFSVIRIIKNINKIRHFSVTVSNDQKKDDHTMQVFDRNTKSLQRERAAAAKDANLYDYLKDEIGYRLADRVFDIKRKFKVAADIGCSRGYVSKHISPECIEELILCDMNRVNLDSVQVQKGIKVKKQVLDEEQIEAIIKHLGVLSIYANIAGMAESNAALNRSLHLHRETQFAAAAIYQQLYGKIDPETGKTTVPATFQIINMLGWKPHPKQPKPLERGTGEVSLKDLYKLDEIIKEVKTMKSDDDQKN
;
A
#
# COMPACT_ATOMS: atom_id res chain seq x y z
N MET A 1 -11.40 13.95 -11.46
CA MET A 1 -11.66 12.50 -11.43
C MET A 1 -10.33 11.85 -11.14
N SER A 2 -10.16 11.33 -9.92
CA SER A 2 -8.93 10.66 -9.49
C SER A 2 -9.04 9.20 -9.89
N PHE A 3 -8.01 8.66 -10.55
CA PHE A 3 -7.92 7.23 -10.82
C PHE A 3 -6.92 6.65 -9.84
N VAL A 4 -7.36 5.68 -9.04
CA VAL A 4 -6.47 4.87 -8.20
C VAL A 4 -6.15 3.64 -9.02
N ASN A 5 -4.91 3.55 -9.50
CA ASN A 5 -4.38 2.31 -10.08
C ASN A 5 -3.41 1.71 -9.08
N THR A 6 -3.78 0.55 -8.55
CA THR A 6 -2.91 -0.29 -7.72
C THR A 6 -2.19 -1.25 -8.63
N VAL A 7 -0.86 -1.24 -8.61
CA VAL A 7 -0.01 -2.19 -9.35
C VAL A 7 0.67 -3.10 -8.34
N PHE A 8 0.64 -4.41 -8.61
CA PHE A 8 1.18 -5.45 -7.74
C PHE A 8 2.49 -5.98 -8.31
N ILE A 9 3.61 -5.62 -7.69
CA ILE A 9 4.91 -6.12 -8.14
C ILE A 9 5.32 -7.32 -7.28
N SER A 10 5.48 -8.47 -7.93
CA SER A 10 6.13 -9.64 -7.34
C SER A 10 7.65 -9.41 -7.27
N LYS A 11 8.19 -9.26 -6.07
CA LYS A 11 9.65 -9.20 -5.87
C LYS A 11 10.19 -10.60 -5.56
N ARG A 12 10.88 -11.18 -6.54
CA ARG A 12 12.27 -11.69 -6.45
C ARG A 12 12.63 -12.50 -7.71
N SER A 13 13.25 -11.80 -8.67
CA SER A 13 14.27 -12.38 -9.55
C SER A 13 15.23 -11.24 -9.93
N THR A 14 16.10 -10.87 -9.01
CA THR A 14 17.24 -9.99 -9.30
C THR A 14 18.35 -10.86 -9.88
N PHE A 15 18.30 -11.14 -11.17
CA PHE A 15 19.47 -11.61 -11.91
C PHE A 15 20.42 -10.42 -12.10
N SER A 16 21.43 -10.32 -11.22
CA SER A 16 22.63 -9.55 -11.53
C SER A 16 23.37 -10.27 -12.66
N VAL A 17 23.31 -9.67 -13.85
CA VAL A 17 24.19 -10.02 -14.98
C VAL A 17 25.58 -9.51 -14.63
N ILE A 18 26.36 -10.32 -13.89
CA ILE A 18 27.80 -10.10 -13.73
C ILE A 18 28.54 -11.38 -14.14
N ARG A 19 28.97 -11.35 -15.40
CA ARG A 19 30.25 -11.83 -15.93
C ARG A 19 30.74 -13.23 -15.48
N ILE A 20 30.62 -14.17 -16.43
CA ILE A 20 31.29 -15.48 -16.46
C ILE A 20 32.83 -15.29 -16.44
N ILE A 21 33.49 -16.28 -15.82
CA ILE A 21 34.92 -16.67 -15.84
C ILE A 21 35.78 -16.13 -14.68
N LYS A 22 35.99 -16.97 -13.65
CA LYS A 22 37.29 -17.62 -13.32
C LYS A 22 37.17 -18.58 -12.12
N ASN A 23 37.41 -19.87 -12.41
CA ASN A 23 38.09 -20.93 -11.64
C ASN A 23 37.91 -21.06 -10.10
N ILE A 24 37.21 -22.13 -9.71
CA ILE A 24 37.65 -23.29 -8.88
C ILE A 24 38.41 -23.04 -7.55
N ASN A 25 37.83 -23.64 -6.48
CA ASN A 25 38.40 -24.09 -5.19
C ASN A 25 38.57 -23.11 -4.01
N LYS A 26 37.49 -22.93 -3.22
CA LYS A 26 37.42 -23.05 -1.74
C LYS A 26 36.09 -22.45 -1.25
N ILE A 27 35.05 -23.27 -1.07
CA ILE A 27 33.80 -22.81 -0.44
C ILE A 27 33.94 -22.99 1.07
N ARG A 28 34.39 -21.92 1.75
CA ARG A 28 34.06 -21.70 3.16
C ARG A 28 32.60 -21.26 3.22
N HIS A 29 31.83 -21.82 4.15
CA HIS A 29 30.47 -21.38 4.45
C HIS A 29 30.45 -19.86 4.69
N PHE A 30 29.96 -19.10 3.72
CA PHE A 30 29.63 -17.69 3.90
C PHE A 30 28.12 -17.60 4.06
N SER A 31 27.66 -17.58 5.31
CA SER A 31 26.32 -17.10 5.62
C SER A 31 26.32 -15.60 5.39
N VAL A 32 25.89 -15.16 4.20
CA VAL A 32 25.63 -13.74 3.95
C VAL A 32 24.29 -13.41 4.57
N THR A 33 24.31 -13.09 5.86
CA THR A 33 23.22 -12.33 6.48
C THR A 33 23.33 -10.91 5.92
N VAL A 34 22.46 -10.56 4.97
CA VAL A 34 22.29 -9.15 4.57
C VAL A 34 21.53 -8.46 5.70
N SER A 35 22.21 -8.18 6.79
CA SER A 35 21.83 -7.09 7.69
C SER A 35 22.13 -5.81 6.93
N ASN A 36 21.08 -5.18 6.40
CA ASN A 36 21.17 -3.84 5.84
C ASN A 36 21.35 -2.86 7.01
N ASP A 37 22.54 -2.90 7.63
CA ASP A 37 22.92 -1.99 8.69
C ASP A 37 23.43 -0.73 8.00
N GLN A 38 22.49 0.06 7.46
CA GLN A 38 22.81 1.41 7.03
C GLN A 38 23.19 2.19 8.29
N LYS A 39 24.47 2.53 8.43
CA LYS A 39 24.92 3.57 9.36
C LYS A 39 24.01 4.78 9.17
N LYS A 40 23.23 5.11 10.19
CA LYS A 40 22.40 6.32 10.22
C LYS A 40 23.35 7.51 10.16
N ASP A 41 23.45 8.17 9.01
CA ASP A 41 24.03 9.50 8.93
C ASP A 41 23.11 10.46 9.69
N ASP A 42 23.60 11.00 10.81
CA ASP A 42 22.86 11.82 11.80
C ASP A 42 22.28 13.13 11.21
N HIS A 43 22.65 13.49 9.97
CA HIS A 43 22.20 14.68 9.26
C HIS A 43 21.26 14.39 8.07
N THR A 44 20.91 13.13 7.79
CA THR A 44 20.01 12.80 6.69
C THR A 44 18.57 12.67 7.17
N MET A 45 17.74 13.66 6.84
CA MET A 45 16.29 13.57 7.10
C MET A 45 15.68 12.50 6.19
N GLN A 46 15.35 11.36 6.78
CA GLN A 46 14.67 10.27 6.09
C GLN A 46 13.17 10.58 5.97
N VAL A 47 12.78 11.22 4.86
CA VAL A 47 11.38 11.61 4.58
C VAL A 47 10.42 10.41 4.62
N PHE A 48 10.92 9.22 4.26
CA PHE A 48 10.16 7.96 4.22
C PHE A 48 10.63 6.96 5.29
N ASP A 49 10.90 7.42 6.51
CA ASP A 49 11.21 6.53 7.62
C ASP A 49 9.95 5.83 8.17
N ARG A 50 9.93 4.50 8.04
CA ARG A 50 8.84 3.64 8.51
C ARG A 50 8.69 3.63 10.01
N ASN A 51 9.79 3.68 10.76
CA ASN A 51 9.73 3.71 12.22
C ASN A 51 9.07 4.99 12.69
N THR A 52 9.45 6.12 12.09
CA THR A 52 8.80 7.41 12.32
C THR A 52 7.31 7.38 11.96
N LYS A 53 6.92 6.76 10.84
CA LYS A 53 5.50 6.61 10.46
C LYS A 53 4.70 5.74 11.41
N SER A 54 5.30 4.65 11.89
CA SER A 54 4.69 3.79 12.91
C SER A 54 4.44 4.57 14.22
N LEU A 55 5.45 5.29 14.71
CA LEU A 55 5.32 6.14 15.91
C LEU A 55 4.29 7.25 15.73
N GLN A 56 4.21 7.87 14.55
CA GLN A 56 3.17 8.87 14.24
C GLN A 56 1.77 8.27 14.36
N ARG A 57 1.56 7.05 13.82
CA ARG A 57 0.29 6.33 13.86
C ARG A 57 -0.07 5.92 15.30
N GLU A 58 0.90 5.48 16.08
CA GLU A 58 0.71 5.13 17.49
C GLU A 58 0.32 6.34 18.34
N ARG A 59 1.01 7.47 18.17
CA ARG A 59 0.67 8.74 18.85
C ARG A 59 -0.73 9.23 18.49
N ALA A 60 -1.11 9.14 17.21
CA ALA A 60 -2.45 9.52 16.77
C ALA A 60 -3.54 8.61 17.38
N ALA A 61 -3.27 7.31 17.52
CA ALA A 61 -4.20 6.37 18.15
C ALA A 61 -4.35 6.58 19.67
N ALA A 62 -3.28 7.02 20.35
CA ALA A 62 -3.26 7.28 21.78
C ALA A 62 -3.73 8.70 22.17
N ALA A 63 -4.04 9.55 21.19
CA ALA A 63 -4.50 10.91 21.43
C ALA A 63 -5.86 10.91 22.15
N LYS A 64 -6.07 11.86 23.07
CA LYS A 64 -7.32 11.96 23.87
C LYS A 64 -8.55 12.22 22.99
N ASP A 65 -8.35 12.91 21.88
CA ASP A 65 -9.33 13.32 20.88
C ASP A 65 -9.30 12.43 19.62
N ALA A 66 -8.71 11.24 19.69
CA ALA A 66 -8.57 10.34 18.54
C ALA A 66 -9.91 10.06 17.82
N ASN A 67 -11.02 10.04 18.56
CA ASN A 67 -12.36 9.75 18.03
C ASN A 67 -13.05 10.97 17.37
N LEU A 68 -12.51 12.19 17.50
CA LEU A 68 -13.19 13.42 17.09
C LEU A 68 -13.55 13.42 15.59
N TYR A 69 -12.71 12.81 14.77
CA TYR A 69 -12.88 12.76 13.31
C TYR A 69 -13.24 11.36 12.78
N ASP A 70 -13.61 10.43 13.66
CA ASP A 70 -13.95 9.06 13.26
C ASP A 70 -15.21 9.03 12.39
N TYR A 71 -16.13 9.98 12.55
CA TYR A 71 -17.35 10.10 11.74
C TYR A 71 -17.09 10.13 10.23
N LEU A 72 -15.98 10.74 9.80
CA LEU A 72 -15.63 10.82 8.38
C LEU A 72 -15.16 9.46 7.86
N LYS A 73 -14.34 8.76 8.66
CA LYS A 73 -13.84 7.44 8.31
C LYS A 73 -14.96 6.40 8.35
N ASP A 74 -15.89 6.55 9.28
CA ASP A 74 -17.11 5.75 9.39
C ASP A 74 -17.98 5.89 8.14
N GLU A 75 -18.25 7.10 7.69
CA GLU A 75 -19.08 7.32 6.49
C GLU A 75 -18.43 6.74 5.23
N ILE A 76 -17.11 6.90 5.10
CA ILE A 76 -16.34 6.29 4.01
C ILE A 76 -16.40 4.76 4.11
N GLY A 77 -16.19 4.22 5.32
CA GLY A 77 -16.20 2.79 5.58
C GLY A 77 -17.55 2.15 5.26
N TYR A 78 -18.64 2.80 5.68
CA TYR A 78 -20.00 2.39 5.37
C TYR A 78 -20.26 2.32 3.88
N ARG A 79 -19.95 3.39 3.13
CA ARG A 79 -20.14 3.43 1.67
C ARG A 79 -19.25 2.43 0.91
N LEU A 80 -18.07 2.13 1.43
CA LEU A 80 -17.20 1.10 0.85
C LEU A 80 -17.76 -0.31 1.10
N ALA A 81 -18.24 -0.59 2.31
CA ALA A 81 -18.85 -1.86 2.65
C ALA A 81 -20.16 -2.10 1.88
N ASP A 82 -20.94 -1.05 1.63
CA ASP A 82 -22.19 -1.13 0.86
C ASP A 82 -21.97 -1.74 -0.55
N ARG A 83 -20.90 -1.32 -1.22
CA ARG A 83 -20.50 -1.88 -2.54
C ARG A 83 -20.11 -3.35 -2.48
N VAL A 84 -19.71 -3.86 -1.32
CA VAL A 84 -19.43 -5.30 -1.16
C VAL A 84 -20.73 -6.10 -1.22
N PHE A 85 -21.86 -5.52 -0.76
CA PHE A 85 -23.17 -6.16 -0.81
C PHE A 85 -23.72 -6.30 -2.24
N ASP A 86 -23.29 -5.44 -3.18
CA ASP A 86 -23.65 -5.58 -4.59
C ASP A 86 -23.07 -6.86 -5.24
N ILE A 87 -22.05 -7.45 -4.62
CA ILE A 87 -21.38 -8.63 -5.15
C ILE A 87 -22.14 -9.88 -4.71
N LYS A 88 -22.83 -10.54 -5.65
CA LYS A 88 -23.63 -11.76 -5.42
C LYS A 88 -22.84 -12.99 -4.95
N ARG A 89 -21.50 -12.95 -4.93
CA ARG A 89 -20.65 -14.09 -4.55
C ARG A 89 -20.21 -13.98 -3.10
N LYS A 90 -20.24 -15.10 -2.38
CA LYS A 90 -19.65 -15.20 -1.05
C LYS A 90 -18.14 -15.43 -1.13
N PHE A 91 -17.37 -14.63 -0.40
CA PHE A 91 -15.93 -14.74 -0.29
C PHE A 91 -15.55 -15.62 0.91
N LYS A 92 -14.72 -16.63 0.67
CA LYS A 92 -14.18 -17.48 1.74
C LYS A 92 -13.24 -16.70 2.65
N VAL A 93 -12.38 -15.87 2.07
CA VAL A 93 -11.38 -15.08 2.78
C VAL A 93 -11.31 -13.70 2.14
N ALA A 94 -11.28 -12.66 2.97
CA ALA A 94 -10.96 -11.29 2.57
C ALA A 94 -9.90 -10.69 3.48
N ALA A 95 -9.16 -9.70 2.98
CA ALA A 95 -8.16 -8.97 3.74
C ALA A 95 -8.48 -7.47 3.72
N ASP A 96 -8.59 -6.87 4.91
CA ASP A 96 -8.66 -5.42 5.11
C ASP A 96 -7.26 -4.90 5.45
N ILE A 97 -6.57 -4.37 4.43
CA ILE A 97 -5.20 -3.89 4.53
C ILE A 97 -5.22 -2.42 4.93
N GLY A 98 -4.59 -2.09 6.06
CA GLY A 98 -4.66 -0.76 6.64
C GLY A 98 -5.99 -0.51 7.33
N CYS A 99 -6.53 -1.53 7.99
CA CYS A 99 -7.88 -1.49 8.56
C CYS A 99 -8.04 -0.46 9.67
N SER A 100 -6.94 0.01 10.28
CA SER A 100 -6.96 0.90 11.45
C SER A 100 -7.92 0.35 12.51
N ARG A 101 -8.95 1.12 12.90
CA ARG A 101 -9.98 0.76 13.89
C ARG A 101 -11.14 -0.06 13.28
N GLY A 102 -10.99 -0.53 12.05
CA GLY A 102 -11.94 -1.42 11.39
C GLY A 102 -13.13 -0.72 10.76
N TYR A 103 -12.90 0.45 10.16
CA TYR A 103 -13.95 1.31 9.61
C TYR A 103 -14.79 0.64 8.53
N VAL A 104 -14.17 -0.12 7.63
CA VAL A 104 -14.88 -0.93 6.63
C VAL A 104 -15.34 -2.24 7.26
N SER A 105 -14.42 -2.92 7.95
CA SER A 105 -14.62 -4.24 8.57
C SER A 105 -15.86 -4.35 9.46
N LYS A 106 -16.23 -3.30 10.20
CA LYS A 106 -17.42 -3.29 11.07
C LYS A 106 -18.75 -3.36 10.32
N HIS A 107 -18.76 -2.94 9.05
CA HIS A 107 -19.94 -2.95 8.20
C HIS A 107 -20.04 -4.21 7.33
N ILE A 108 -19.05 -5.09 7.34
CA ILE A 108 -19.09 -6.35 6.57
C ILE A 108 -19.98 -7.39 7.26
N SER A 109 -20.88 -8.01 6.48
CA SER A 109 -21.76 -9.10 6.93
C SER A 109 -21.13 -10.49 6.73
N PRO A 110 -21.41 -11.47 7.61
CA PRO A 110 -21.03 -12.87 7.43
C PRO A 110 -21.66 -13.56 6.20
N GLU A 111 -22.68 -12.95 5.59
CA GLU A 111 -23.26 -13.44 4.33
C GLU A 111 -22.30 -13.23 3.15
N CYS A 112 -21.51 -12.16 3.18
CA CYS A 112 -20.57 -11.82 2.12
C CYS A 112 -19.19 -12.44 2.32
N ILE A 113 -18.71 -12.53 3.57
CA ILE A 113 -17.34 -12.94 3.88
C ILE A 113 -17.32 -13.93 5.06
N GLU A 114 -16.64 -15.06 4.92
CA GLU A 114 -16.52 -16.08 5.99
C GLU A 114 -15.35 -15.77 6.95
N GLU A 115 -14.18 -15.45 6.42
CA GLU A 115 -12.97 -15.11 7.17
C GLU A 115 -12.40 -13.75 6.75
N LEU A 116 -12.11 -12.89 7.72
CA LEU A 116 -11.56 -11.56 7.52
C LEU A 116 -10.19 -11.44 8.18
N ILE A 117 -9.18 -11.11 7.39
CA ILE A 117 -7.81 -10.85 7.83
C ILE A 117 -7.65 -9.34 7.98
N LEU A 118 -7.42 -8.88 9.20
CA LEU A 118 -7.24 -7.48 9.55
C LEU A 118 -5.76 -7.16 9.67
N CYS A 119 -5.27 -6.23 8.86
CA CYS A 119 -3.88 -5.85 8.84
C CYS A 119 -3.70 -4.36 9.15
N ASP A 120 -2.86 -4.03 10.14
CA ASP A 120 -2.39 -2.67 10.40
C ASP A 120 -0.99 -2.73 11.02
N MET A 121 -0.20 -1.65 10.87
CA MET A 121 1.09 -1.52 11.55
C MET A 121 0.95 -1.37 13.07
N ASN A 122 -0.15 -0.78 13.55
CA ASN A 122 -0.37 -0.50 14.96
C ASN A 122 -1.29 -1.53 15.63
N ARG A 123 -0.77 -2.17 16.70
CA ARG A 123 -1.53 -3.13 17.53
C ARG A 123 -2.74 -2.50 18.20
N VAL A 124 -2.62 -1.28 18.72
CA VAL A 124 -3.71 -0.60 19.46
C VAL A 124 -4.94 -0.43 18.56
N ASN A 125 -4.71 -0.08 17.30
CA ASN A 125 -5.77 0.01 16.29
C ASN A 125 -6.45 -1.34 16.08
N LEU A 126 -5.65 -2.39 15.82
CA LEU A 126 -6.16 -3.75 15.61
C LEU A 126 -6.98 -4.25 16.81
N ASP A 127 -6.56 -3.98 18.03
CA ASP A 127 -7.26 -4.40 19.24
C ASP A 127 -8.63 -3.73 19.37
N SER A 128 -8.74 -2.46 18.97
CA SER A 128 -9.99 -1.70 18.99
C SER A 128 -11.00 -2.04 17.88
N VAL A 129 -10.62 -2.86 16.89
CA VAL A 129 -11.48 -3.21 15.76
C VAL A 129 -12.74 -3.94 16.22
N GLN A 130 -13.89 -3.42 15.78
CA GLN A 130 -15.20 -4.06 15.93
C GLN A 130 -15.57 -4.77 14.64
N VAL A 131 -16.01 -6.03 14.72
CA VAL A 131 -16.50 -6.82 13.59
C VAL A 131 -17.84 -7.44 13.96
N GLN A 132 -18.72 -7.62 12.98
CA GLN A 132 -20.01 -8.28 13.19
C GLN A 132 -19.83 -9.73 13.66
N LYS A 133 -20.79 -10.19 14.47
CA LYS A 133 -20.79 -11.56 14.99
C LYS A 133 -20.96 -12.55 13.84
N GLY A 134 -20.17 -13.63 13.84
CA GLY A 134 -20.26 -14.71 12.84
C GLY A 134 -19.15 -14.71 11.78
N ILE A 135 -18.30 -13.69 11.73
CA ILE A 135 -17.12 -13.66 10.86
C ILE A 135 -15.91 -14.19 11.65
N LYS A 136 -15.13 -15.10 11.04
CA LYS A 136 -13.84 -15.52 11.59
C LYS A 136 -12.82 -14.41 11.38
N VAL A 137 -12.20 -13.91 12.45
CA VAL A 137 -11.27 -12.77 12.36
C VAL A 137 -9.85 -13.20 12.67
N LYS A 138 -8.90 -12.82 11.82
CA LYS A 138 -7.46 -12.98 12.04
C LYS A 138 -6.79 -11.61 12.03
N LYS A 139 -6.25 -11.16 13.18
CA LYS A 139 -5.54 -9.89 13.30
C LYS A 139 -4.04 -10.12 13.05
N GLN A 140 -3.43 -9.35 12.16
CA GLN A 140 -2.03 -9.45 11.83
C GLN A 140 -1.37 -8.07 11.82
N VAL A 141 -0.32 -7.91 12.62
CA VAL A 141 0.50 -6.70 12.60
C VAL A 141 1.41 -6.78 11.39
N LEU A 142 1.16 -5.92 10.40
CA LEU A 142 1.84 -5.97 9.13
C LEU A 142 1.89 -4.59 8.47
N ASP A 143 3.02 -4.30 7.82
CA ASP A 143 3.20 -3.10 7.00
C ASP A 143 2.47 -3.28 5.66
N GLU A 144 1.52 -2.40 5.39
CA GLU A 144 0.68 -2.40 4.18
C GLU A 144 1.51 -2.30 2.89
N GLU A 145 2.69 -1.69 2.95
CA GLU A 145 3.61 -1.58 1.82
C GLU A 145 4.54 -2.79 1.67
N GLN A 146 4.68 -3.60 2.72
CA GLN A 146 5.45 -4.85 2.71
C GLN A 146 4.59 -6.00 3.21
N ILE A 147 3.71 -6.44 2.32
CA ILE A 147 2.92 -7.64 2.54
C ILE A 147 3.81 -8.86 2.30
N GLU A 148 4.55 -9.21 3.35
CA GLU A 148 5.16 -10.53 3.48
C GLU A 148 4.13 -11.61 3.86
N ALA A 149 2.83 -11.27 3.92
CA ALA A 149 1.79 -12.25 4.16
C ALA A 149 1.95 -13.35 3.11
N ILE A 150 2.42 -14.50 3.58
CA ILE A 150 2.70 -15.67 2.77
C ILE A 150 1.36 -16.12 2.21
N ILE A 151 1.03 -15.71 0.99
CA ILE A 151 -0.06 -16.34 0.26
C ILE A 151 0.47 -17.72 -0.08
N LYS A 152 -0.02 -18.72 0.66
CA LYS A 152 0.38 -20.11 0.51
C LYS A 152 -0.31 -20.65 -0.72
N HIS A 153 0.48 -20.85 -1.76
CA HIS A 153 0.00 -21.46 -3.00
C HIS A 153 0.26 -22.96 -2.97
N LEU A 154 -0.69 -23.78 -3.43
CA LEU A 154 -0.50 -25.23 -3.55
C LEU A 154 0.59 -25.62 -4.56
N GLY A 155 1.05 -24.66 -5.38
CA GLY A 155 2.14 -24.82 -6.33
C GLY A 155 2.23 -23.64 -7.29
N VAL A 156 3.28 -23.59 -8.11
CA VAL A 156 3.54 -22.44 -8.99
C VAL A 156 2.42 -22.17 -10.00
N LEU A 157 1.68 -23.20 -10.43
CA LEU A 157 0.59 -23.04 -11.40
C LEU A 157 -0.53 -22.15 -10.84
N SER A 158 -0.81 -22.29 -9.53
CA SER A 158 -1.77 -21.41 -8.86
C SER A 158 -1.24 -19.97 -8.72
N ILE A 159 0.07 -19.79 -8.61
CA ILE A 159 0.71 -18.46 -8.65
C ILE A 159 0.50 -17.82 -10.02
N TYR A 160 0.76 -18.56 -11.11
CA TYR A 160 0.56 -18.06 -12.47
C TYR A 160 -0.89 -17.66 -12.75
N ALA A 161 -1.85 -18.48 -12.31
CA ALA A 161 -3.27 -18.16 -12.43
C ALA A 161 -3.63 -16.85 -11.69
N ASN A 162 -3.08 -16.64 -10.50
CA ASN A 162 -3.31 -15.41 -9.73
C ASN A 162 -2.65 -14.20 -10.39
N ILE A 163 -1.40 -14.31 -10.85
CA ILE A 163 -0.71 -13.23 -11.59
C ILE A 163 -1.50 -12.84 -12.84
N ALA A 164 -2.05 -13.83 -13.56
CA ALA A 164 -2.90 -13.59 -14.71
C ALA A 164 -4.21 -12.88 -14.31
N GLY A 165 -4.87 -13.32 -13.24
CA GLY A 165 -6.07 -12.68 -12.70
C GLY A 165 -5.84 -11.24 -12.21
N MET A 166 -4.62 -10.92 -11.77
CA MET A 166 -4.19 -9.57 -11.39
C MET A 166 -3.76 -8.71 -12.59
N ALA A 167 -3.80 -9.26 -13.81
CA ALA A 167 -3.30 -8.62 -15.04
C ALA A 167 -1.80 -8.27 -15.04
N GLU A 168 -1.02 -8.84 -14.11
CA GLU A 168 0.43 -8.59 -13.96
C GLU A 168 1.27 -9.39 -14.97
N SER A 169 0.66 -10.33 -15.70
CA SER A 169 1.33 -11.09 -16.77
C SER A 169 1.76 -10.23 -17.97
N ASN A 170 1.30 -8.98 -18.04
CA ASN A 170 1.65 -8.03 -19.09
C ASN A 170 2.78 -7.06 -18.70
N ALA A 171 3.36 -7.15 -17.50
CA ALA A 171 4.42 -6.25 -17.07
C ALA A 171 5.74 -6.43 -17.85
N ALA A 172 5.96 -7.57 -18.50
CA ALA A 172 7.17 -7.85 -19.27
C ALA A 172 6.99 -7.50 -20.76
N LEU A 173 7.69 -6.46 -21.22
CA LEU A 173 7.72 -6.05 -22.64
C LEU A 173 8.32 -7.12 -23.57
N ASN A 174 9.27 -7.91 -23.08
CA ASN A 174 9.93 -8.98 -23.83
C ASN A 174 9.50 -10.36 -23.33
N ARG A 175 8.28 -10.78 -23.67
CA ARG A 175 7.78 -12.13 -23.33
C ARG A 175 7.77 -13.04 -24.55
N SER A 176 8.08 -14.32 -24.34
CA SER A 176 7.80 -15.35 -25.34
C SER A 176 6.28 -15.47 -25.51
N LEU A 177 5.80 -15.48 -26.76
CA LEU A 177 4.38 -15.68 -27.08
C LEU A 177 3.91 -17.11 -26.79
N HIS A 178 4.83 -18.08 -26.86
CA HIS A 178 4.53 -19.50 -26.69
C HIS A 178 5.42 -20.09 -25.61
N LEU A 179 4.80 -20.80 -24.66
CA LEU A 179 5.50 -21.49 -23.58
C LEU A 179 5.08 -22.96 -23.61
N HIS A 180 6.05 -23.86 -23.80
CA HIS A 180 5.76 -25.28 -23.90
C HIS A 180 5.31 -25.86 -22.55
N ARG A 181 4.41 -26.85 -22.58
CA ARG A 181 3.83 -27.45 -21.37
C ARG A 181 4.90 -28.09 -20.48
N GLU A 182 5.88 -28.77 -21.08
CA GLU A 182 6.98 -29.41 -20.34
C GLU A 182 7.84 -28.38 -19.61
N THR A 183 8.09 -27.21 -20.23
CA THR A 183 8.83 -26.11 -19.58
C THR A 183 8.11 -25.62 -18.34
N GLN A 184 6.76 -25.51 -18.38
CA GLN A 184 5.97 -25.11 -17.22
C GLN A 184 6.04 -26.15 -16.10
N PHE A 185 5.96 -27.45 -16.44
CA PHE A 185 6.10 -28.52 -15.45
C PHE A 185 7.50 -28.60 -14.85
N ALA A 186 8.55 -28.46 -15.66
CA ALA A 186 9.93 -28.42 -15.19
C ALA A 186 10.15 -27.21 -14.27
N ALA A 187 9.68 -26.03 -14.67
CA ALA A 187 9.72 -24.83 -13.83
C ALA A 187 8.95 -25.03 -12.52
N ALA A 188 7.78 -25.67 -12.55
CA ALA A 188 7.01 -25.97 -11.35
C ALA A 188 7.75 -26.89 -10.37
N ALA A 189 8.38 -27.95 -10.87
CA ALA A 189 9.18 -28.86 -10.04
C ALA A 189 10.38 -28.14 -9.40
N ILE A 190 11.12 -27.35 -10.20
CA ILE A 190 12.27 -26.57 -9.72
C ILE A 190 11.81 -25.55 -8.66
N TYR A 191 10.72 -24.81 -8.93
CA TYR A 191 10.20 -23.80 -8.00
C TYR A 191 9.75 -24.42 -6.68
N GLN A 192 9.10 -25.58 -6.75
CA GLN A 192 8.69 -26.35 -5.58
C GLN A 192 9.90 -26.84 -4.77
N GLN A 193 10.99 -27.23 -5.42
CA GLN A 193 12.20 -27.69 -4.74
C GLN A 193 13.00 -26.55 -4.10
N LEU A 194 13.03 -25.38 -4.74
CA LEU A 194 13.74 -24.20 -4.22
C LEU A 194 12.97 -23.49 -3.09
N TYR A 195 11.65 -23.41 -3.20
CA TYR A 195 10.82 -22.55 -2.33
C TYR A 195 9.68 -23.27 -1.62
N GLY A 196 9.51 -24.58 -1.83
CA GLY A 196 8.47 -25.37 -1.18
C GLY A 196 8.65 -25.37 0.34
N LYS A 197 7.61 -24.93 1.05
CA LYS A 197 7.52 -24.99 2.50
C LYS A 197 6.34 -25.89 2.89
N ILE A 198 6.56 -26.76 3.86
CA ILE A 198 5.48 -27.57 4.41
C ILE A 198 4.68 -26.66 5.35
N ASP A 199 3.39 -26.55 5.09
CA ASP A 199 2.50 -25.79 5.95
C ASP A 199 2.22 -26.56 7.25
N PRO A 200 2.53 -26.01 8.43
CA PRO A 200 2.31 -26.69 9.72
C PRO A 200 0.84 -27.03 9.98
N GLU A 201 -0.10 -26.25 9.45
CA GLU A 201 -1.53 -26.43 9.73
C GLU A 201 -2.18 -27.48 8.83
N THR A 202 -1.72 -27.61 7.57
CA THR A 202 -2.35 -28.47 6.56
C THR A 202 -1.50 -29.67 6.16
N GLY A 203 -0.21 -29.68 6.52
CA GLY A 203 0.75 -30.72 6.13
C GLY A 203 1.08 -30.73 4.62
N LYS A 204 0.57 -29.77 3.84
CA LYS A 204 0.78 -29.69 2.40
C LYS A 204 2.02 -28.87 2.08
N THR A 205 2.73 -29.25 1.02
CA THR A 205 3.80 -28.43 0.48
C THR A 205 3.19 -27.23 -0.25
N THR A 206 3.54 -26.04 0.20
CA THR A 206 3.06 -24.77 -0.34
C THR A 206 4.23 -23.93 -0.79
N VAL A 207 4.00 -23.06 -1.76
CA VAL A 207 4.98 -22.10 -2.24
C VAL A 207 4.58 -20.71 -1.73
N PRO A 208 5.42 -20.05 -0.93
CA PRO A 208 5.14 -18.71 -0.44
C PRO A 208 5.33 -17.67 -1.54
N ALA A 209 4.37 -16.77 -1.72
CA ALA A 209 4.53 -15.57 -2.55
C ALA A 209 4.46 -14.31 -1.68
N THR A 210 5.38 -13.37 -1.94
CA THR A 210 5.44 -12.05 -1.30
C THR A 210 5.09 -10.98 -2.31
N PHE A 211 4.23 -10.02 -1.93
CA PHE A 211 3.78 -8.97 -2.83
C PHE A 211 4.16 -7.60 -2.29
N GLN A 212 4.60 -6.72 -3.18
CA GLN A 212 4.71 -5.31 -2.88
C GLN A 212 3.58 -4.58 -3.58
N ILE A 213 2.80 -3.84 -2.80
CA ILE A 213 1.74 -2.98 -3.32
C ILE A 213 2.33 -1.61 -3.57
N ILE A 214 2.22 -1.12 -4.80
CA ILE A 214 2.58 0.26 -5.14
C ILE A 214 1.29 1.01 -5.45
N ASN A 215 1.00 2.00 -4.61
CA ASN A 215 -0.15 2.88 -4.78
C ASN A 215 0.28 4.13 -5.54
N MET A 216 -0.31 4.35 -6.72
CA MET A 216 -0.10 5.56 -7.50
C MET A 216 -1.33 6.45 -7.42
N LEU A 217 -1.15 7.66 -6.90
CA LEU A 217 -2.19 8.68 -6.84
C LEU A 217 -1.98 9.65 -8.00
N GLY A 218 -2.86 9.56 -9.00
CA GLY A 218 -2.92 10.52 -10.09
C GLY A 218 -3.90 11.63 -9.77
N TRP A 219 -3.50 12.88 -9.95
CA TRP A 219 -4.40 14.03 -9.91
C TRP A 219 -4.43 14.73 -11.27
N LYS A 220 -5.62 15.18 -11.68
CA LYS A 220 -5.84 15.94 -12.91
C LYS A 220 -6.33 17.33 -12.52
N PRO A 221 -5.70 18.41 -13.01
CA PRO A 221 -6.14 19.77 -12.73
C PRO A 221 -7.58 19.96 -13.17
N HIS A 222 -8.36 20.62 -12.31
CA HIS A 222 -9.72 20.99 -12.65
C HIS A 222 -9.67 22.18 -13.62
N PRO A 223 -10.54 22.29 -14.64
CA PRO A 223 -10.53 23.42 -15.57
C PRO A 223 -10.64 24.79 -14.88
N LYS A 224 -11.37 24.85 -13.75
CA LYS A 224 -11.51 26.07 -12.91
C LYS A 224 -10.42 26.24 -11.85
N GLN A 225 -9.36 25.45 -11.89
CA GLN A 225 -8.28 25.62 -10.93
C GLN A 225 -7.59 26.97 -11.17
N PRO A 226 -7.38 27.80 -10.13
CA PRO A 226 -6.67 29.05 -10.29
C PRO A 226 -5.27 28.75 -10.82
N LYS A 227 -4.92 29.40 -11.93
CA LYS A 227 -3.57 29.33 -12.48
C LYS A 227 -2.67 30.24 -11.63
N PRO A 228 -1.42 29.84 -11.35
CA PRO A 228 -0.44 30.76 -10.81
C PRO A 228 -0.38 32.02 -11.68
N LEU A 229 -0.36 33.19 -11.04
CA LEU A 229 -0.13 34.45 -11.74
C LEU A 229 1.27 34.47 -12.37
N GLU A 230 1.46 35.32 -13.38
CA GLU A 230 2.74 35.43 -14.05
C GLU A 230 3.84 35.86 -13.07
N ARG A 231 5.04 35.31 -13.27
CA ARG A 231 6.17 35.60 -12.38
C ARG A 231 6.52 37.09 -12.48
N GLY A 232 6.45 37.81 -11.37
CA GLY A 232 6.72 39.25 -11.31
C GLY A 232 5.49 40.13 -11.10
N THR A 233 4.27 39.56 -11.09
CA THR A 233 3.02 40.29 -10.76
C THR A 233 2.79 40.46 -9.26
N GLY A 234 3.85 40.39 -8.44
CA GLY A 234 3.74 40.64 -7.01
C GLY A 234 3.58 42.14 -6.78
N GLU A 235 2.39 42.58 -6.38
CA GLU A 235 2.10 44.00 -6.12
C GLU A 235 2.80 44.52 -4.86
N VAL A 236 3.15 43.62 -3.93
CA VAL A 236 3.70 43.98 -2.62
C VAL A 236 5.05 43.29 -2.41
N SER A 237 6.06 44.06 -2.03
CA SER A 237 7.37 43.54 -1.66
C SER A 237 7.34 42.92 -0.28
N LEU A 238 8.00 41.77 -0.10
CA LEU A 238 8.14 41.12 1.22
C LEU A 238 8.93 41.98 2.23
N LYS A 239 9.61 43.04 1.78
CA LYS A 239 10.28 44.00 2.66
C LYS A 239 9.30 44.88 3.44
N ASP A 240 8.09 45.07 2.92
CA ASP A 240 7.10 46.00 3.47
C ASP A 240 6.12 45.35 4.46
N LEU A 241 6.42 44.12 4.90
CA LEU A 241 5.62 43.37 5.88
C LEU A 241 5.46 44.07 7.24
N TYR A 242 6.30 45.05 7.57
CA TYR A 242 6.14 45.84 8.80
C TYR A 242 5.01 46.88 8.70
N LYS A 243 4.47 47.14 7.50
CA LYS A 243 3.32 48.04 7.23
C LYS A 243 2.04 47.29 6.90
N LEU A 244 1.91 46.03 7.34
CA LEU A 244 0.78 45.16 7.00
C LEU A 244 -0.58 45.80 7.26
N ASP A 245 -0.73 46.56 8.35
CA ASP A 245 -1.99 47.21 8.72
C ASP A 245 -2.44 48.29 7.73
N GLU A 246 -1.49 48.99 7.10
CA GLU A 246 -1.75 50.00 6.06
C GLU A 246 -2.07 49.32 4.72
N ILE A 247 -1.30 48.30 4.36
CA ILE A 247 -1.47 47.52 3.12
C ILE A 247 -2.84 46.80 3.11
N ILE A 248 -3.26 46.23 4.25
CA ILE A 248 -4.57 45.55 4.38
C ILE A 248 -5.72 46.54 4.21
N LYS A 249 -5.57 47.79 4.67
CA LYS A 249 -6.59 48.82 4.48
C LYS A 249 -6.71 49.21 3.01
N GLU A 250 -5.59 49.47 2.33
CA GLU A 250 -5.57 49.82 0.89
C GLU A 250 -6.18 48.71 0.01
N VAL A 251 -5.81 47.45 0.24
CA VAL A 251 -6.34 46.30 -0.53
C VAL A 251 -7.85 46.09 -0.30
N LYS A 252 -8.36 46.38 0.91
CA LYS A 252 -9.81 46.30 1.18
C LYS A 252 -10.59 47.39 0.45
N THR A 253 -10.06 48.60 0.36
CA THR A 253 -10.67 49.70 -0.42
C THR A 253 -10.67 49.41 -1.92
N MET A 254 -9.60 48.79 -2.46
CA MET A 254 -9.56 48.44 -3.88
C MET A 254 -10.61 47.38 -4.27
N LYS A 255 -10.81 46.35 -3.42
CA LYS A 255 -11.81 45.31 -3.70
C LYS A 255 -13.26 45.80 -3.61
N SER A 256 -13.57 46.74 -2.72
CA SER A 256 -14.92 47.28 -2.61
C SER A 256 -15.36 48.08 -3.84
N ASP A 257 -14.42 48.68 -4.57
CA ASP A 257 -14.71 49.48 -5.76
C ASP A 257 -14.91 48.62 -7.01
N ASP A 258 -14.23 47.47 -7.09
CA ASP A 258 -14.38 46.51 -8.18
C ASP A 258 -15.66 45.66 -8.05
N ASP A 259 -16.10 45.35 -6.82
CA ASP A 259 -17.35 44.61 -6.55
C ASP A 259 -18.63 45.44 -6.86
N GLN A 260 -18.53 46.75 -7.07
CA GLN A 260 -19.65 47.62 -7.45
C GLN A 260 -19.88 47.75 -8.96
N LYS A 261 -19.02 47.14 -9.80
CA LYS A 261 -19.10 47.24 -11.28
C LYS A 261 -19.57 45.96 -11.99
N ASN A 262 -20.22 45.03 -11.29
CA ASN A 262 -20.86 43.86 -11.88
C ASN A 262 -22.35 43.76 -11.53
#